data_AF-A0A846RX13-F1
#
_entry.id   AF-A0A846RX13-F1
#
_cell.length_a   1.000
_cell.length_b   1.000
_cell.length_c   1.000
_cell.angle_alpha   90.00
_cell.angle_beta   90.00
_cell.angle_gamma   90.00
#
_symmetry.space_group_name_H-M   'P 1'
#
loop_
_entity.id
_entity.type
_entity.pdbx_description
1 polymer ?
#
loop_
_entity_poly.entity_id
_entity_poly.type
_entity_poly.pdbx_seq_one_letter_code
_entity_poly.pdbx_strand_id
1 'polypeptide(L)'
;MERSGLQEVILGWSIPIDSIDEVGAAVAADPMCRVSSQVLAGANFTATLWVHDYGQVQDHEAQVLKVSPRATVVERKAALRPYKRMGQILGADGRREGTVPVTWW
;
A
#
# COMPACT_ATOMS: atom_id res chain seq x y z
N MET A 1 19.20 8.35 -10.28
CA MET A 1 18.18 8.31 -9.22
C MET A 1 18.01 6.85 -8.84
N GLU A 2 18.80 6.41 -7.87
CA GLU A 2 18.88 5.02 -7.43
C GLU A 2 17.48 4.51 -7.09
N ARG A 3 17.03 3.43 -7.75
CA ARG A 3 15.94 2.63 -7.23
C ARG A 3 16.47 2.10 -5.90
N SER A 4 15.99 2.66 -4.78
CA SER A 4 15.84 1.85 -3.57
C SER A 4 15.34 0.49 -4.07
N GLY A 5 16.05 -0.60 -3.76
CA GLY A 5 15.77 -1.94 -4.32
C GLY A 5 14.37 -2.49 -4.00
N LEU A 6 13.48 -1.64 -3.53
CA LEU A 6 12.09 -1.90 -3.23
C LEU A 6 11.20 -1.59 -4.45
N GLN A 7 10.16 -2.40 -4.56
CA GLN A 7 9.13 -2.37 -5.58
C GLN A 7 7.82 -2.04 -4.87
N GLU A 8 7.12 -1.04 -5.38
CA GLU A 8 5.84 -0.66 -4.79
C GLU A 8 4.72 -1.54 -5.34
N VAL A 9 3.92 -2.08 -4.45
CA VAL A 9 2.72 -2.86 -4.74
C VAL A 9 1.56 -2.26 -3.97
N ILE A 10 0.41 -2.18 -4.62
CA ILE A 10 -0.85 -1.83 -3.96
C ILE A 10 -1.72 -3.08 -3.99
N LEU A 11 -2.15 -3.49 -2.81
CA LEU A 11 -3.04 -4.62 -2.60
C LEU A 11 -4.41 -4.10 -2.17
N GLY A 12 -5.46 -4.71 -2.71
CA GLY A 12 -6.84 -4.48 -2.32
C GLY A 12 -7.45 -5.76 -1.79
N TRP A 13 -8.13 -5.67 -0.65
CA TRP A 13 -8.86 -6.78 -0.04
C TRP A 13 -10.34 -6.46 0.13
N SER A 14 -11.14 -7.51 0.08
CA SER A 14 -12.44 -7.55 0.71
C SER A 14 -12.28 -8.24 2.06
N ILE A 15 -12.40 -7.48 3.14
CA ILE A 15 -12.23 -7.94 4.52
C ILE A 15 -13.59 -7.92 5.23
N PRO A 16 -13.97 -8.98 5.95
CA PRO A 16 -15.11 -8.94 6.85
C PRO A 16 -15.02 -7.79 7.86
N ILE A 17 -16.12 -7.05 8.03
CA ILE A 17 -16.17 -5.85 8.87
C ILE A 17 -15.79 -6.12 10.34
N ASP A 18 -16.05 -7.33 10.84
CA ASP A 18 -15.71 -7.77 12.20
C ASP A 18 -14.21 -7.93 12.45
N SER A 19 -13.39 -7.90 11.39
CA SER A 19 -11.94 -8.07 11.46
C SER A 19 -11.14 -6.95 10.77
N ILE A 20 -11.82 -5.92 10.24
CA ILE A 20 -11.17 -4.90 9.40
C ILE A 20 -10.17 -4.04 10.19
N ASP A 21 -10.49 -3.71 11.44
CA ASP A 21 -9.62 -2.89 12.29
C ASP A 21 -8.38 -3.68 12.74
N GLU A 22 -8.56 -4.97 13.06
CA GLU A 22 -7.46 -5.86 13.45
C GLU A 22 -6.50 -6.09 12.27
N VAL A 23 -7.04 -6.34 11.07
CA VAL A 23 -6.21 -6.41 9.86
C VAL A 23 -5.53 -5.07 9.58
N GLY A 24 -6.25 -3.96 9.71
CA GLY A 24 -5.69 -2.63 9.50
C GLY A 24 -4.48 -2.35 10.40
N ALA A 25 -4.58 -2.72 11.68
CA ALA A 25 -3.48 -2.62 12.64
C ALA A 25 -2.33 -3.58 12.33
N ALA A 26 -2.62 -4.83 12.00
CA ALA A 26 -1.61 -5.82 11.64
C ALA A 26 -0.81 -5.42 10.39
N VAL A 27 -1.49 -4.92 9.36
CA VAL A 27 -0.87 -4.43 8.13
C VAL A 27 -0.11 -3.13 8.38
N ALA A 28 -0.61 -2.22 9.23
CA ALA A 28 0.12 -1.00 9.59
C ALA A 28 1.41 -1.29 10.37
N ALA A 29 1.46 -2.38 11.13
CA ALA A 29 2.64 -2.83 11.86
C ALA A 29 3.72 -3.49 10.97
N ASP A 30 3.39 -3.82 9.71
CA ASP A 30 4.34 -4.39 8.76
C ASP A 30 5.39 -3.34 8.34
N PRO A 31 6.71 -3.59 8.51
CA PRO A 31 7.76 -2.65 8.12
C PRO A 31 7.76 -2.27 6.63
N MET A 32 7.20 -3.11 5.77
CA MET A 32 7.07 -2.85 4.33
C MET A 32 5.83 -2.01 4.01
N CYS A 33 4.91 -1.84 4.94
CA CYS A 33 3.71 -1.04 4.77
C CYS A 33 4.02 0.46 4.80
N ARG A 34 3.39 1.20 3.87
CA ARG A 34 3.46 2.65 3.76
C ARG A 34 2.09 3.31 3.87
N VAL A 35 1.04 2.57 3.54
CA VAL A 35 -0.36 2.98 3.70
C VAL A 35 -1.15 1.73 4.11
N SER A 36 -1.98 1.86 5.14
CA SER A 36 -3.00 0.89 5.55
C SER A 36 -4.29 1.67 5.72
N SER A 37 -5.30 1.42 4.89
CA SER A 37 -6.50 2.26 4.83
C SER A 37 -7.74 1.50 4.44
N GLN A 38 -8.85 1.83 5.09
CA GLN A 38 -10.18 1.50 4.58
C GLN A 38 -10.54 2.44 3.43
N VAL A 39 -11.24 1.93 2.42
CA VAL A 39 -11.64 2.70 1.23
C VAL A 39 -13.05 2.30 0.80
N LEU A 40 -13.79 3.22 0.18
CA LEU A 40 -15.17 3.01 -0.28
C LEU A 40 -15.25 2.40 -1.70
N ALA A 41 -14.21 1.70 -2.15
CA ALA A 41 -14.07 1.18 -3.51
C ALA A 41 -14.59 -0.27 -3.63
N GLY A 42 -14.30 -0.94 -4.75
CA GLY A 42 -14.59 -2.38 -4.93
C GLY A 42 -13.82 -3.29 -3.97
N ALA A 43 -12.68 -2.81 -3.44
CA ALA A 43 -12.06 -3.30 -2.22
C ALA A 43 -12.53 -2.42 -1.06
N ASN A 44 -12.75 -2.99 0.12
CA ASN A 44 -13.04 -2.20 1.33
C ASN A 44 -11.78 -1.88 2.15
N PHE A 45 -10.64 -2.47 1.80
CA PHE A 45 -9.35 -2.22 2.42
C PHE A 45 -8.24 -2.21 1.38
N THR A 46 -7.29 -1.28 1.51
CA THR A 46 -6.11 -1.19 0.65
C THR A 46 -4.84 -0.96 1.47
N ALA A 47 -3.75 -1.55 0.98
CA ALA A 47 -2.42 -1.26 1.51
C ALA A 47 -1.43 -1.01 0.38
N THR A 48 -0.52 -0.06 0.62
CA THR A 48 0.66 0.16 -0.21
C THR A 48 1.87 -0.43 0.50
N LEU A 49 2.52 -1.40 -0.13
CA LEU A 49 3.71 -2.08 0.36
C LEU A 49 4.91 -1.75 -0.51
N TRP A 50 6.09 -1.62 0.09
CA TRP A 50 7.37 -1.52 -0.59
C TRP A 50 8.15 -2.82 -0.34
N VAL A 51 8.05 -3.77 -1.26
CA VAL A 51 8.65 -5.12 -1.14
C VAL A 51 9.98 -5.20 -1.87
N HIS A 52 10.89 -6.10 -1.50
CA HIS A 52 12.15 -6.26 -2.24
C HIS A 52 11.93 -6.99 -3.58
N ASP A 53 10.97 -7.90 -3.62
CA ASP A 53 10.60 -8.67 -4.79
C ASP A 53 9.08 -8.92 -4.83
N TYR A 54 8.48 -8.88 -6.03
CA TYR A 54 7.06 -9.12 -6.19
C TYR A 54 6.60 -10.51 -5.71
N GLY A 55 7.49 -11.51 -5.65
CA GLY A 55 7.20 -12.81 -5.07
C GLY A 55 6.83 -12.75 -3.59
N GLN A 56 7.33 -11.76 -2.85
CA GLN A 56 7.04 -11.59 -1.41
C GLN A 56 5.61 -11.13 -1.14
N VAL A 57 4.87 -10.68 -2.16
CA VAL A 57 3.48 -10.23 -2.02
C VAL A 57 2.59 -11.31 -1.39
N GLN A 58 2.81 -12.58 -1.73
CA GLN A 58 2.04 -13.70 -1.18
C GLN A 58 2.25 -13.87 0.33
N ASP A 59 3.45 -13.56 0.85
CA ASP A 59 3.73 -13.64 2.28
C ASP A 59 2.91 -12.61 3.06
N HIS A 60 2.77 -11.40 2.53
CA HIS A 60 1.95 -10.33 3.12
C HIS A 60 0.45 -10.67 3.07
N GLU A 61 -0.02 -11.23 1.96
CA GLU A 61 -1.40 -11.73 1.84
C GLU A 61 -1.67 -12.85 2.86
N ALA A 62 -0.71 -13.75 3.06
CA ALA A 62 -0.82 -14.83 4.04
C ALA A 62 -0.87 -14.29 5.48
N GLN A 63 -0.19 -13.18 5.81
CA GLN A 63 -0.35 -12.56 7.14
C GLN A 63 -1.77 -12.02 7.34
N VAL A 64 -2.36 -11.39 6.33
CA VAL A 64 -3.76 -10.94 6.40
C VAL A 64 -4.70 -12.13 6.63
N LEU A 65 -4.49 -13.25 5.93
CA LEU A 65 -5.29 -14.46 6.10
C LEU A 65 -5.19 -15.10 7.49
N LYS A 66 -4.07 -14.93 8.20
CA LYS A 66 -3.94 -15.41 9.59
C LYS A 66 -4.83 -14.63 10.55
N VAL A 67 -5.03 -13.34 10.30
CA VAL A 67 -5.88 -12.45 11.11
C VAL A 67 -7.34 -12.58 10.70
N SER A 68 -7.61 -12.59 9.39
CA SER A 68 -8.95 -12.73 8.83
C SER A 68 -8.98 -13.82 7.76
N PRO A 69 -9.27 -15.08 8.12
CA PRO A 69 -9.29 -16.21 7.19
C PRO A 69 -10.31 -16.08 6.05
N ARG A 70 -11.32 -15.21 6.22
CA ARG A 70 -12.36 -14.92 5.22
C ARG A 70 -12.00 -13.73 4.33
N ALA A 71 -10.89 -13.05 4.58
CA ALA A 71 -10.42 -11.97 3.72
C ALA A 71 -10.03 -12.52 2.35
N THR A 72 -10.35 -11.79 1.28
CA THR A 72 -9.99 -12.17 -0.08
C THR A 72 -9.26 -11.02 -0.76
N VAL A 73 -8.17 -11.33 -1.45
CA VAL A 73 -7.47 -10.36 -2.29
C VAL A 73 -8.31 -10.13 -3.55
N VAL A 74 -8.75 -8.89 -3.75
CA VAL A 74 -9.55 -8.50 -4.91
C VAL A 74 -8.73 -7.78 -5.97
N GLU A 75 -7.58 -7.22 -5.59
CA GLU A 75 -6.74 -6.45 -6.50
C GLU A 75 -5.25 -6.55 -6.14
N ARG A 76 -4.40 -6.63 -7.17
CA ARG A 76 -2.94 -6.53 -7.08
C ARG A 76 -2.44 -5.59 -8.16
N LYS A 77 -1.75 -4.52 -7.76
CA LYS A 77 -1.17 -3.53 -8.67
C LYS A 77 0.32 -3.40 -8.40
N ALA A 78 1.14 -3.60 -9.42
CA ALA A 78 2.57 -3.33 -9.36
C ALA A 78 2.87 -1.94 -9.93
N ALA A 79 3.59 -1.12 -9.17
CA ALA A 79 4.03 0.18 -9.66
C ALA A 79 5.29 0.02 -10.52
N LEU A 80 5.13 0.15 -11.84
CA LEU A 80 6.26 0.05 -12.77
C LEU A 80 7.19 1.26 -12.70
N ARG A 81 6.61 2.45 -12.46
CA ARG A 81 7.35 3.71 -12.36
C ARG A 81 6.61 4.71 -11.48
N PRO A 82 7.24 5.26 -10.43
CA PRO A 82 6.66 6.36 -9.68
C PRO A 82 6.79 7.66 -10.48
N TYR A 83 5.67 8.20 -10.95
CA TYR A 83 5.63 9.50 -11.65
C TYR A 83 5.67 10.69 -10.69
N LYS A 84 5.09 10.51 -9.51
CA LYS A 84 5.07 11.51 -8.43
C LYS A 84 5.42 10.81 -7.12
N ARG A 85 6.16 11.50 -6.25
CA ARG A 85 6.35 11.10 -4.85
C ARG A 85 5.53 12.01 -3.96
N MET A 86 5.10 11.48 -2.83
CA MET A 86 4.45 12.28 -1.80
C MET A 86 5.38 13.42 -1.35
N GLY A 87 4.78 14.56 -1.02
CA GLY A 87 5.52 15.79 -0.74
C GLY A 87 6.09 16.49 -1.97
N GLN A 88 6.05 15.92 -3.19
CA GLN A 88 6.46 16.65 -4.39
C GLN A 88 5.29 17.47 -4.95
N ILE A 89 5.54 18.74 -5.26
CA ILE A 89 4.64 19.62 -6.01
C ILE A 89 4.99 19.49 -7.49
N LEU A 90 3.99 19.20 -8.32
CA LEU A 90 4.13 19.17 -9.77
C LEU A 90 3.44 20.41 -10.37
N GLY A 91 4.12 21.07 -11.30
CA GLY A 91 3.58 22.15 -12.11
C GLY A 91 2.57 21.65 -13.15
N ALA A 92 1.97 22.59 -13.88
CA ALA A 92 0.99 22.27 -14.93
C ALA A 92 1.57 21.44 -16.09
N ASP A 93 2.89 21.48 -16.29
CA ASP A 93 3.63 20.68 -17.26
C ASP A 93 4.04 19.29 -16.73
N GLY A 94 3.66 18.96 -15.49
CA GLY A 94 4.00 17.72 -14.79
C GLY A 94 5.43 17.66 -14.27
N ARG A 95 6.21 18.74 -14.38
CA ARG A 95 7.57 18.83 -13.81
C ARG A 95 7.51 19.19 -12.34
N ARG A 96 8.52 18.74 -11.60
CA ARG A 96 8.67 19.01 -10.17
C ARG A 96 9.04 20.47 -9.94
N GLU A 97 8.18 21.22 -9.27
CA GLU A 97 8.38 22.66 -8.96
C GLU A 97 8.78 22.90 -7.50
N GLY A 98 8.52 21.94 -6.61
CA GLY A 98 8.85 22.10 -5.20
C GLY A 98 8.60 20.87 -4.35
N THR A 99 8.86 21.01 -3.05
CA THR A 99 8.59 19.99 -2.05
C THR A 99 7.93 20.56 -0.81
N VAL A 100 6.95 19.85 -0.27
CA VAL A 100 6.41 20.07 1.07
C VAL A 100 6.81 18.90 1.96
N PRO A 101 7.21 19.15 3.22
CA PRO A 101 7.40 18.09 4.19
C PRO A 101 6.13 17.26 4.32
N VAL A 102 6.26 15.94 4.29
CA VAL A 102 5.18 15.04 4.65
C VAL A 102 5.27 14.81 6.14
N THR A 103 4.52 15.60 6.90
CA THR A 103 4.24 15.30 8.30
C THR A 103 3.04 14.37 8.35
N TRP A 104 3.29 13.11 8.68
CA TRP A 104 2.23 12.26 9.21
C TRP A 104 1.94 12.75 10.64
N TRP A 105 0.66 12.92 10.96
CA TRP A 105 0.18 13.41 12.26
C TRP A 105 0.61 12.50 13.41
#